data_AF-A0A2A5SZG8-F1
#
_entry.id   AF-A0A2A5SZG8-F1
#
_cell.length_a   1.000
_cell.length_b   1.000
_cell.length_c   1.000
_cell.angle_alpha   90.00
_cell.angle_beta   90.00
_cell.angle_gamma   90.00
#
_symmetry.space_group_name_H-M   'P 1'
#
loop_
_entity.id
_entity.type
_entity.pdbx_description
1 polymer ?
#
loop_
_entity_poly.entity_id
_entity_poly.type
_entity_poly.pdbx_seq_one_letter_code
_entity_poly.pdbx_strand_id
1 'polypeptide(L)'
;MMPLAEYRNLEKNRSLPVSIDPRCESYLEERLLTLNKNSGTINNLASKGDLPDASISESGLRVSSLKRFVPYETELLASKVVGLLPHSKITDLLAEVDQRSDFTKQFNHLKTGKEAPDRTSLLTTVLADAINLGLSKMSEACPGTTYSKLAWLQA
;
A
#
# COMPACT_ATOMS: atom_id res chain seq x y z
N MET A 1 -14.26 -27.61 5.42
CA MET A 1 -13.79 -27.53 6.82
C MET A 1 -13.64 -28.95 7.34
N MET A 2 -12.61 -29.23 8.15
CA MET A 2 -12.39 -30.56 8.75
C MET A 2 -13.51 -30.87 9.78
N PRO A 3 -14.09 -32.08 9.78
CA PRO A 3 -15.08 -32.50 10.77
C PRO A 3 -14.56 -32.43 12.22
N LEU A 4 -15.41 -31.99 13.16
CA LEU A 4 -15.06 -31.82 14.58
C LEU A 4 -14.56 -33.11 15.26
N ALA A 5 -15.12 -34.25 14.90
CA ALA A 5 -14.69 -35.56 15.42
C ALA A 5 -13.28 -35.92 14.95
N GLU A 6 -12.97 -35.60 13.70
CA GLU A 6 -11.66 -35.83 13.08
C GLU A 6 -10.61 -34.87 13.68
N TYR A 7 -10.97 -33.60 13.86
CA TYR A 7 -10.13 -32.62 14.56
C TYR A 7 -9.78 -33.07 15.98
N ARG A 8 -10.77 -33.51 16.79
CA ARG A 8 -10.51 -33.97 18.18
C ARG A 8 -9.63 -35.22 18.22
N ASN A 9 -9.75 -36.10 17.24
CA ASN A 9 -8.87 -37.27 17.13
C ASN A 9 -7.43 -36.84 16.77
N LEU A 10 -7.26 -35.91 15.84
CA LEU A 10 -5.94 -35.39 15.45
C LEU A 10 -5.29 -34.57 16.58
N GLU A 11 -6.07 -33.79 17.32
CA GLU A 11 -5.64 -33.06 18.51
C GLU A 11 -5.17 -34.01 19.61
N LYS A 12 -5.98 -35.03 19.95
CA LYS A 12 -5.63 -36.04 20.96
C LYS A 12 -4.39 -36.86 20.57
N ASN A 13 -4.24 -37.16 19.28
CA ASN A 13 -3.12 -37.92 18.73
C ASN A 13 -1.92 -37.02 18.34
N ARG A 14 -1.96 -35.72 18.67
CA ARG A 14 -0.90 -34.73 18.35
C ARG A 14 -0.43 -34.77 16.88
N SER A 15 -1.35 -35.05 15.97
CA SER A 15 -1.09 -35.27 14.54
C SER A 15 -1.81 -34.23 13.67
N LEU A 16 -2.08 -33.05 14.23
CA LEU A 16 -2.63 -31.94 13.47
C LEU A 16 -1.66 -31.58 12.34
N PRO A 17 -2.12 -31.42 11.08
CA PRO A 17 -1.28 -31.11 9.94
C PRO A 17 -0.90 -29.62 9.95
N VAL A 18 -0.23 -29.17 11.01
CA VAL A 18 0.30 -27.82 11.16
C VAL A 18 1.79 -27.85 10.85
N SER A 19 2.29 -26.87 10.11
CA SER A 19 3.71 -26.78 9.72
C SER A 19 4.63 -26.31 10.87
N ILE A 20 4.12 -26.28 12.10
CA ILE A 20 4.83 -25.84 13.32
C ILE A 20 4.69 -26.93 14.38
N ASP A 21 5.60 -26.97 15.35
CA ASP A 21 5.44 -27.87 16.49
C ASP A 21 4.13 -27.53 17.23
N PRO A 22 3.16 -28.46 17.34
CA PRO A 22 1.92 -28.21 18.05
C PRO A 22 2.12 -28.09 19.57
N ARG A 23 3.32 -28.41 20.09
CA ARG A 23 3.69 -28.19 21.51
C ARG A 23 4.08 -26.74 21.72
N CYS A 24 3.21 -26.02 22.44
CA CYS A 24 3.39 -24.61 22.75
C CYS A 24 4.77 -24.30 23.36
N GLU A 25 5.21 -25.06 24.36
CA GLU A 25 6.50 -24.83 25.03
C GLU A 25 7.69 -24.97 24.08
N SER A 26 7.74 -26.05 23.29
CA SER A 26 8.80 -26.30 22.32
C SER A 26 8.80 -25.26 21.20
N TYR A 27 7.62 -24.86 20.72
CA TYR A 27 7.48 -23.78 19.74
C TYR A 27 7.97 -22.43 20.27
N LEU A 28 7.59 -22.08 21.50
CA LEU A 28 8.03 -20.82 22.12
C LEU A 28 9.54 -20.81 22.36
N GLU A 29 10.12 -21.92 22.79
CA GLU A 29 11.57 -22.07 22.96
C GLU A 29 12.30 -21.87 21.62
N GLU A 30 11.85 -22.52 20.55
CA GLU A 30 12.40 -22.35 19.20
C GLU A 30 12.31 -20.89 18.71
N ARG A 31 11.17 -20.24 18.93
CA ARG A 31 10.96 -18.84 18.53
C ARG A 31 11.81 -17.87 19.35
N LEU A 32 11.98 -18.11 20.64
CA LEU A 32 12.87 -17.32 21.49
C LEU A 32 14.34 -17.48 21.07
N LEU A 33 14.78 -18.70 20.78
CA LEU A 33 16.13 -18.96 20.27
C LEU A 33 16.37 -18.23 18.94
N THR A 34 15.41 -18.32 18.01
CA THR A 34 15.47 -17.63 16.72
C THR A 34 15.52 -16.11 16.90
N LEU A 35 14.67 -15.56 17.78
CA LEU A 35 14.63 -14.13 18.08
C LEU A 35 15.97 -13.65 18.64
N ASN A 36 16.52 -14.35 19.63
CA ASN A 36 17.78 -13.99 20.26
C ASN A 36 18.94 -14.04 19.27
N LYS A 37 19.00 -15.08 18.42
CA LYS A 37 20.00 -15.19 17.35
C LYS A 37 19.91 -14.02 16.36
N ASN A 38 18.70 -13.70 15.91
CA ASN A 38 18.47 -12.62 14.95
C ASN A 38 18.78 -11.26 15.57
N SER A 39 18.37 -11.04 16.82
CA SER A 39 18.66 -9.83 17.58
C SER A 39 20.16 -9.62 17.74
N GLY A 40 20.92 -10.67 18.10
CA GLY A 40 22.39 -10.59 18.17
C GLY A 40 23.04 -10.27 16.83
N THR A 41 22.52 -10.84 15.74
CA THR A 41 22.99 -10.56 14.37
C THR A 41 22.73 -9.10 13.98
N ILE A 42 21.50 -8.62 14.19
CA ILE A 42 21.11 -7.23 13.92
C ILE A 42 21.94 -6.26 14.75
N ASN A 43 22.15 -6.53 16.04
CA ASN A 43 22.92 -5.66 16.92
C ASN A 43 24.39 -5.53 16.48
N ASN A 44 25.01 -6.64 16.04
CA ASN A 44 26.37 -6.64 15.49
C ASN A 44 26.48 -5.89 14.15
N LEU A 45 25.48 -6.02 13.28
CA LEU A 45 25.45 -5.25 12.02
C LEU A 45 25.18 -3.76 12.29
N ALA A 46 24.27 -3.45 13.22
CA ALA A 46 23.93 -2.08 13.60
C ALA A 46 25.13 -1.33 14.18
N SER A 47 25.90 -1.97 15.07
CA SER A 47 27.08 -1.35 15.69
C SER A 47 28.20 -1.05 14.69
N LYS A 48 28.23 -1.76 13.57
CA LYS A 48 29.16 -1.53 12.45
C LYS A 48 28.61 -0.61 11.36
N GLY A 49 27.31 -0.29 11.41
CA GLY A 49 26.63 0.44 10.34
C GLY A 49 26.36 -0.39 9.08
N ASP A 50 26.45 -1.73 9.17
CA ASP A 50 26.35 -2.67 8.05
C ASP A 50 24.93 -3.24 7.86
N LEU A 51 23.92 -2.61 8.46
CA LEU A 51 22.54 -3.06 8.27
C LEU A 51 22.10 -2.84 6.82
N PRO A 52 21.56 -3.88 6.14
CA PRO A 52 21.05 -3.72 4.79
C PRO A 52 19.80 -2.86 4.82
N ASP A 53 19.76 -1.84 3.97
CA ASP A 53 18.62 -0.95 3.80
C ASP A 53 18.07 -0.31 5.10
N ALA A 54 18.89 -0.25 6.16
CA ALA A 54 18.49 0.35 7.43
C ALA A 54 19.70 0.88 8.19
N SER A 55 19.47 1.82 9.10
CA SER A 55 20.46 2.32 10.06
C SER A 55 19.80 2.60 11.40
N ILE A 56 20.50 2.31 12.49
CA ILE A 56 20.06 2.61 13.86
C ILE A 56 21.01 3.66 14.44
N SER A 57 20.46 4.77 14.94
CA SER A 57 21.22 5.87 15.56
C SER A 57 20.45 6.43 16.76
N GLU A 58 20.99 7.47 17.42
CA GLU A 58 20.28 8.20 18.48
C GLU A 58 18.95 8.80 18.03
N SER A 59 18.80 9.08 16.73
CA SER A 59 17.55 9.56 16.12
C SER A 59 16.51 8.45 15.87
N GLY A 60 16.86 7.19 16.17
CA GLY A 60 16.00 6.02 16.00
C GLY A 60 16.37 5.17 14.78
N LEU A 61 15.42 4.32 14.36
CA LEU A 61 15.52 3.44 13.20
C LEU A 61 15.15 4.21 11.93
N ARG A 62 16.06 4.21 10.96
CA ARG A 62 15.78 4.68 9.60
C ARG A 62 15.85 3.51 8.64
N VAL A 63 14.81 3.32 7.84
CA VAL A 63 14.78 2.34 6.74
C VAL A 63 14.96 3.10 5.43
N SER A 64 15.89 2.63 4.60
CA SER A 64 16.15 3.16 3.26
C SER A 64 14.93 2.94 2.37
N SER A 65 14.62 3.94 1.54
CA SER A 65 13.57 3.80 0.54
C SER A 65 13.95 2.69 -0.45
N LEU A 66 12.96 1.88 -0.85
CA LEU A 66 13.15 0.88 -1.89
C LEU A 66 13.58 1.57 -3.18
N LYS A 67 14.76 1.22 -3.68
CA LYS A 67 15.20 1.67 -4.99
C LYS A 67 14.30 1.02 -6.03
N ARG A 68 13.69 1.85 -6.89
CA ARG A 68 12.93 1.37 -8.05
C ARG A 68 13.88 0.55 -8.93
N PHE A 69 13.67 -0.77 -8.97
CA PHE A 69 14.40 -1.69 -9.83
C PHE A 69 13.48 -2.11 -10.98
N VAL A 70 13.17 -1.17 -11.87
CA VAL A 70 12.41 -1.46 -13.10
C VAL A 70 13.42 -1.48 -14.25
N PRO A 71 13.60 -2.62 -14.94
CA PRO A 71 14.46 -2.70 -16.11
C PRO A 71 14.03 -1.71 -17.20
N TYR A 72 14.99 -1.20 -17.97
CA TYR A 72 14.73 -0.21 -19.02
C TYR A 72 13.72 -0.74 -20.06
N GLU A 73 13.81 -2.02 -20.41
CA GLU A 73 12.91 -2.68 -21.35
C GLU A 73 11.46 -2.67 -20.85
N THR A 74 11.26 -2.78 -19.54
CA THR A 74 9.94 -2.73 -18.89
C THR A 74 9.36 -1.32 -18.96
N GLU A 75 10.18 -0.27 -18.76
CA GLU A 75 9.73 1.11 -18.93
C GLU A 75 9.38 1.41 -20.39
N LEU A 76 10.19 0.93 -21.34
CA LEU A 76 9.92 1.05 -22.77
C LEU A 76 8.63 0.33 -23.18
N LEU A 77 8.40 -0.88 -22.67
CA LEU A 77 7.15 -1.60 -22.93
C LEU A 77 5.95 -0.88 -22.31
N ALA A 78 6.06 -0.42 -21.07
CA ALA A 78 4.99 0.31 -20.39
C ALA A 78 4.61 1.57 -21.16
N SER A 79 5.58 2.37 -21.60
CA SER A 79 5.32 3.58 -22.41
C SER A 79 4.63 3.26 -23.74
N LYS A 80 5.06 2.20 -24.45
CA LYS A 80 4.40 1.74 -25.68
C LYS A 80 2.96 1.31 -25.43
N VAL A 81 2.72 0.52 -24.38
CA VAL A 81 1.37 0.04 -24.01
C VAL A 81 0.48 1.22 -23.63
N VAL A 82 0.96 2.15 -22.81
CA VAL A 82 0.21 3.36 -22.42
C VAL A 82 -0.12 4.22 -23.65
N GLY A 83 0.80 4.35 -24.61
CA GLY A 83 0.56 5.08 -25.86
C GLY A 83 -0.46 4.43 -26.80
N LEU A 84 -0.80 3.16 -26.61
CA LEU A 84 -1.86 2.47 -27.35
C LEU A 84 -3.24 2.65 -26.71
N LEU A 85 -3.30 3.07 -25.44
CA LEU A 85 -4.55 3.27 -24.73
C LEU A 85 -5.11 4.67 -25.02
N PRO A 86 -6.44 4.83 -25.13
CA PRO A 86 -7.04 6.15 -25.28
C PRO A 86 -6.71 7.00 -24.04
N HIS A 87 -6.20 8.21 -24.27
CA HIS A 87 -5.95 9.18 -23.21
C HIS A 87 -7.27 9.83 -22.77
N SER A 88 -8.01 9.19 -21.87
CA SER A 88 -9.14 9.81 -21.17
C SER A 88 -8.67 10.56 -19.94
N LYS A 89 -9.13 11.79 -19.73
CA LYS A 89 -8.88 12.51 -18.47
C LYS A 89 -9.61 11.79 -17.34
N ILE A 90 -8.92 11.52 -16.24
CA ILE A 90 -9.51 10.83 -15.09
C ILE A 90 -10.72 11.59 -14.52
N THR A 91 -10.72 12.93 -14.61
CA THR A 91 -11.87 13.78 -14.22
C THR A 91 -13.11 13.52 -15.06
N ASP A 92 -12.93 13.32 -16.37
CA ASP A 92 -14.04 13.07 -17.30
C ASP A 92 -14.62 11.68 -17.05
N LEU A 93 -13.74 10.69 -16.82
CA LEU A 93 -14.16 9.34 -16.43
C LEU A 93 -14.91 9.34 -15.10
N LEU A 94 -14.44 10.09 -14.10
CA LEU A 94 -15.14 10.22 -12.82
C LEU A 94 -16.52 10.86 -12.97
N ALA A 95 -16.64 11.89 -13.82
CA ALA A 95 -17.92 12.51 -14.13
C ALA A 95 -18.87 11.54 -14.85
N GLU A 96 -18.37 10.75 -15.81
CA GLU A 96 -19.17 9.72 -16.49
C GLU A 96 -19.66 8.65 -15.51
N VAL A 97 -18.77 8.16 -14.64
CA VAL A 97 -19.12 7.17 -13.62
C VAL A 97 -20.18 7.74 -12.68
N ASP A 98 -20.00 8.96 -12.18
CA ASP A 98 -20.98 9.62 -11.31
C ASP A 98 -22.35 9.75 -12.00
N GLN A 99 -22.38 10.13 -13.28
CA GLN A 99 -23.62 10.24 -14.03
C GLN A 99 -24.34 8.88 -14.18
N ARG A 100 -23.60 7.77 -14.24
CA ARG A 100 -24.16 6.42 -14.41
C ARG A 100 -24.56 5.76 -13.10
N SER A 101 -23.83 6.03 -12.03
CA SER A 101 -24.02 5.34 -10.75
C SER A 101 -24.58 6.22 -9.63
N ASP A 102 -24.75 7.52 -9.86
CA ASP A 102 -25.10 8.50 -8.83
C ASP A 102 -24.15 8.44 -7.61
N PHE A 103 -22.86 8.20 -7.88
CA PHE A 103 -21.85 7.92 -6.84
C PHE A 103 -21.79 9.03 -5.78
N THR A 104 -21.79 10.29 -6.24
CA THR A 104 -21.71 11.47 -5.38
C THR A 104 -22.92 11.62 -4.44
N LYS A 105 -24.09 11.06 -4.78
CA LYS A 105 -25.28 11.08 -3.91
C LYS A 105 -25.13 10.19 -2.66
N GLN A 106 -24.14 9.29 -2.65
CA GLN A 106 -23.83 8.47 -1.48
C GLN A 106 -22.97 9.21 -0.46
N PHE A 107 -22.35 10.35 -0.83
CA PHE A 107 -21.50 11.17 0.04
C PHE A 107 -22.33 12.25 0.76
N ASN A 108 -23.21 11.79 1.64
CA ASN A 108 -24.06 12.68 2.43
C ASN A 108 -23.33 13.24 3.66
N HIS A 109 -23.62 14.49 3.97
CA HIS A 109 -23.09 15.14 5.16
C HIS A 109 -23.58 14.43 6.43
N LEU A 110 -22.65 13.90 7.23
CA LEU A 110 -22.93 12.99 8.36
C LEU A 110 -24.00 13.51 9.35
N LYS A 111 -24.03 14.82 9.62
CA LYS A 111 -24.97 15.41 10.59
C LYS A 111 -26.31 15.83 10.01
N THR A 112 -26.36 16.13 8.71
CA THR A 112 -27.53 16.78 8.09
C THR A 112 -28.18 15.90 7.03
N GLY A 113 -27.52 14.82 6.61
CA GLY A 113 -27.97 13.92 5.54
C GLY A 113 -28.02 14.57 4.15
N LYS A 114 -27.54 15.81 4.00
CA LYS A 114 -27.60 16.53 2.73
C LYS A 114 -26.50 16.07 1.79
N GLU A 115 -26.83 15.98 0.50
CA GLU A 115 -25.85 15.77 -0.57
C GLU A 115 -24.83 16.91 -0.62
N ALA A 116 -23.64 16.60 -1.17
CA ALA A 116 -22.65 17.61 -1.46
C ALA A 116 -23.19 18.61 -2.51
N PRO A 117 -23.20 19.92 -2.23
CA PRO A 117 -23.76 20.92 -3.15
C PRO A 117 -22.94 21.09 -4.42
N ASP A 118 -21.64 20.80 -4.36
CA ASP A 118 -20.72 20.84 -5.49
C ASP A 118 -20.10 19.45 -5.71
N ARG A 119 -20.61 18.76 -6.73
CA ARG A 119 -20.15 17.41 -7.13
C ARG A 119 -18.72 17.42 -7.67
N THR A 120 -18.31 18.50 -8.34
CA THR A 120 -16.96 18.63 -8.92
C THR A 120 -15.92 18.73 -7.82
N SER A 121 -16.18 19.54 -6.79
CA SER A 121 -15.30 19.65 -5.62
C SER A 121 -15.21 18.33 -4.84
N LEU A 122 -16.33 17.61 -4.70
CA LEU A 122 -16.35 16.28 -4.06
C LEU A 122 -15.50 15.26 -4.84
N LEU A 123 -15.71 15.14 -6.15
CA LEU A 123 -14.93 14.21 -6.99
C LEU A 123 -13.45 14.60 -7.03
N THR A 124 -13.11 15.89 -7.00
CA THR A 124 -11.72 16.36 -6.90
C THR A 124 -11.09 15.98 -5.57
N THR A 125 -11.85 16.04 -4.47
CA THR A 125 -11.38 15.64 -3.14
C THR A 125 -11.16 14.13 -3.07
N VAL A 126 -12.12 13.34 -3.58
CA VAL A 126 -12.00 11.87 -3.68
C VAL A 126 -10.81 11.48 -4.54
N LEU A 127 -10.63 12.16 -5.67
CA LEU A 127 -9.49 11.98 -6.54
C LEU A 127 -8.20 12.30 -5.75
N ALA A 128 -8.05 13.50 -5.19
CA ALA A 128 -6.85 13.88 -4.42
C ALA A 128 -6.49 12.89 -3.29
N ASP A 129 -7.47 12.34 -2.59
CA ASP A 129 -7.27 11.32 -1.55
C ASP A 129 -6.87 9.95 -2.13
N ALA A 130 -7.48 9.56 -3.25
CA ALA A 130 -7.24 8.26 -3.89
C ALA A 130 -5.90 8.18 -4.63
N ILE A 131 -5.28 9.30 -4.98
CA ILE A 131 -4.07 9.31 -5.80
C ILE A 131 -2.87 10.01 -5.16
N ASN A 132 -1.91 9.18 -4.74
CA ASN A 132 -0.49 9.55 -4.60
C ASN A 132 0.18 9.74 -5.97
N LEU A 133 -0.45 10.44 -6.92
CA LEU A 133 -0.04 10.43 -8.34
C LEU A 133 1.27 11.19 -8.64
N GLY A 134 1.78 11.99 -7.72
CA GLY A 134 2.91 12.88 -7.97
C GLY A 134 2.58 13.97 -8.99
N LEU A 135 3.43 14.99 -9.05
CA LEU A 135 3.18 16.24 -9.80
C LEU A 135 2.88 16.02 -11.30
N SER A 136 3.56 15.06 -11.96
CA SER A 136 3.38 14.79 -13.39
C SER A 136 1.99 14.27 -13.71
N LYS A 137 1.55 13.24 -13.00
CA LYS A 137 0.25 12.64 -13.28
C LYS A 137 -0.91 13.50 -12.77
N MET A 138 -0.68 14.35 -11.77
CA MET A 138 -1.63 15.40 -11.37
C MET A 138 -1.84 16.45 -12.48
N SER A 139 -0.78 16.86 -13.18
CA SER A 139 -0.89 17.83 -14.27
C SER A 139 -1.61 17.29 -15.51
N GLU A 140 -1.54 15.97 -15.74
CA GLU A 140 -2.29 15.29 -16.80
C GLU A 140 -3.76 15.05 -16.41
N ALA A 141 -4.01 14.86 -15.12
CA ALA A 141 -5.34 14.57 -14.57
C ALA A 141 -6.22 15.81 -14.37
N CYS A 142 -5.65 16.97 -14.04
CA CYS A 142 -6.38 18.17 -13.65
C CYS A 142 -6.38 19.25 -14.75
N PRO A 143 -7.54 19.59 -15.36
CA PRO A 143 -7.62 20.67 -16.33
C PRO A 143 -7.15 22.01 -15.75
N GLY A 144 -6.34 22.76 -16.51
CA GLY A 144 -5.89 24.11 -16.12
C GLY A 144 -4.66 24.17 -15.19
N THR A 145 -4.02 23.02 -14.93
CA THR A 145 -2.89 22.90 -14.01
C THR A 145 -1.69 22.25 -14.72
N THR A 146 -0.54 22.93 -14.76
CA THR A 146 0.70 22.39 -15.38
C THR A 146 1.66 21.85 -14.32
N TYR A 147 2.52 20.91 -14.72
CA TYR A 147 3.57 20.37 -13.84
C TYR A 147 4.38 21.49 -13.17
N SER A 148 4.80 22.48 -13.95
CA SER A 148 5.59 23.63 -13.48
C SER A 148 4.86 24.43 -12.40
N LYS A 149 3.54 24.57 -12.52
CA LYS A 149 2.69 25.30 -11.57
C LYS A 149 2.50 24.52 -10.26
N LEU A 150 2.38 23.19 -10.34
CA LEU A 150 2.28 22.32 -9.16
C LEU A 150 3.64 22.20 -8.45
N ALA A 151 4.74 22.09 -9.18
CA ALA A 151 6.09 22.01 -8.62
C ALA A 151 6.47 23.27 -7.82
N TRP A 152 6.04 24.44 -8.30
CA TRP A 152 6.26 25.72 -7.60
C TRP A 152 5.44 25.84 -6.30
N LEU A 153 4.25 25.25 -6.23
CA LEU A 153 3.40 25.25 -5.03
C LEU A 153 3.83 24.21 -3.97
N GLN A 154 4.66 23.23 -4.35
CA GLN A 154 5.17 22.20 -3.44
C GLN A 154 6.49 22.60 -2.76
N ALA A 155 7.18 23.65 -3.25
CA ALA A 155 8.41 24.19 -2.68
C ALA A 155 8.12 25.24 -1.60
#